data_AF-A0A4Q4ZAF6-F1
#
_entry.id   AF-A0A4Q4ZAF6-F1
#
_cell.length_a   1.000
_cell.length_b   1.000
_cell.length_c   1.000
_cell.angle_alpha   90.00
_cell.angle_beta   90.00
_cell.angle_gamma   90.00
#
_symmetry.space_group_name_H-M   'P 1'
#
loop_
_entity.id
_entity.type
_entity.pdbx_description
1 polymer ?
#
loop_
_entity_poly.entity_id
_entity_poly.type
_entity_poly.pdbx_seq_one_letter_code
_entity_poly.pdbx_strand_id
1 'polypeptide(L)'
;MSTNKQSPITGRVVALAEVKQRRRLENLIYTRRRVAQLAAEHRSHRLDDAVELYVLQLEVETVLADEFPDAFDTHFADWADEEAAAEHHPEATSPTCSICEAIAKNRGGDHSPHAA
;
A
#
# COMPACT_ATOMS: atom_id res chain seq x y z
N MET A 1 -7.69 60.01 9.73
CA MET A 1 -8.61 58.85 9.75
C MET A 1 -8.23 57.96 8.59
N SER A 2 -7.63 56.80 8.85
CA SER A 2 -7.30 55.82 7.81
C SER A 2 -7.83 54.46 8.27
N THR A 3 -8.88 54.00 7.61
CA THR A 3 -9.58 52.75 7.90
C THR A 3 -8.80 51.61 7.27
N ASN A 4 -7.98 50.92 8.08
CA ASN A 4 -7.31 49.71 7.62
C ASN A 4 -8.34 48.58 7.53
N LYS A 5 -8.82 48.32 6.32
CA LYS A 5 -9.69 47.18 5.99
C LYS A 5 -8.83 45.91 6.04
N GLN A 6 -8.85 45.22 7.18
CA GLN A 6 -8.41 43.83 7.25
C GLN A 6 -9.52 42.96 6.66
N SER A 7 -9.36 42.56 5.40
CA SER A 7 -10.16 41.48 4.82
C SER A 7 -9.82 40.17 5.56
N PRO A 8 -10.81 39.42 6.06
CA PRO A 8 -10.54 38.13 6.66
C PRO A 8 -10.13 37.16 5.55
N ILE A 9 -8.90 36.66 5.62
CA ILE A 9 -8.49 35.48 4.87
C ILE A 9 -9.40 34.35 5.36
N THR A 10 -10.38 33.97 4.56
CA THR A 10 -11.24 32.80 4.78
C THR A 10 -10.46 31.51 4.51
N GLY A 11 -9.37 31.30 5.23
CA GLY A 11 -8.66 30.03 5.29
C GLY A 11 -9.15 29.29 6.51
N ARG A 12 -9.80 28.13 6.33
CA ARG A 12 -10.14 27.22 7.43
C ARG A 12 -8.83 26.84 8.12
N VAL A 13 -8.58 27.40 9.31
CA VAL A 13 -7.42 27.02 10.14
C VAL A 13 -7.71 25.62 10.68
N VAL A 14 -7.31 24.61 9.92
CA VAL A 14 -7.37 23.21 10.36
C VAL A 14 -6.28 23.02 11.42
N ALA A 15 -6.62 22.41 12.54
CA ALA A 15 -5.64 22.16 13.58
C ALA A 15 -4.53 21.24 13.04
N LEU A 16 -3.26 21.57 13.31
CA LEU A 16 -2.12 20.75 12.86
C LEU A 16 -2.25 19.28 13.31
N ALA A 17 -2.85 19.04 14.47
CA ALA A 17 -3.14 17.70 14.98
C ALA A 17 -4.06 16.91 14.06
N GLU A 18 -5.15 17.50 13.57
CA GLU A 18 -6.08 16.84 12.64
C GLU A 18 -5.41 16.49 11.31
N VAL A 19 -4.55 17.39 10.80
CA VAL A 19 -3.80 17.13 9.56
C VAL A 19 -2.81 15.96 9.75
N LYS A 20 -2.12 15.91 10.89
CA LYS A 20 -1.20 14.82 11.22
C LYS A 20 -1.95 13.49 11.36
N GLN A 21 -3.09 13.50 12.05
CA GLN A 21 -3.90 12.31 12.26
C GLN A 21 -4.42 11.74 10.94
N ARG A 22 -4.93 12.60 10.05
CA ARG A 22 -5.35 12.19 8.70
C ARG A 22 -4.20 11.59 7.89
N ARG A 23 -3.04 12.25 7.86
CA ARG A 23 -1.86 11.73 7.14
C ARG A 23 -1.39 10.39 7.68
N ARG A 24 -1.47 10.21 9.01
CA ARG A 24 -1.11 8.95 9.66
C ARG A 24 -2.03 7.83 9.20
N LEU A 25 -3.35 8.06 9.20
CA LEU A 25 -4.33 7.11 8.67
C LEU A 25 -4.06 6.77 7.20
N GLU A 26 -3.89 7.78 6.34
CA GLU A 26 -3.59 7.62 4.91
C GLU A 26 -2.34 6.75 4.70
N ASN A 27 -1.27 7.02 5.46
CA ASN A 27 -0.03 6.26 5.38
C ASN A 27 -0.19 4.82 5.86
N LEU A 28 -0.96 4.56 6.93
CA LEU A 28 -1.20 3.22 7.45
C LEU A 28 -2.02 2.39 6.46
N ILE A 29 -3.09 2.94 5.89
CA ILE A 29 -3.90 2.28 4.86
C ILE A 29 -3.03 1.95 3.64
N TYR A 30 -2.22 2.91 3.17
CA TYR A 30 -1.30 2.68 2.06
C TYR A 30 -0.29 1.56 2.38
N THR A 31 0.31 1.61 3.58
CA THR A 31 1.31 0.63 4.01
C THR A 31 0.70 -0.76 4.10
N ARG A 32 -0.47 -0.89 4.73
CA ARG A 32 -1.22 -2.15 4.82
C ARG A 32 -1.44 -2.75 3.43
N ARG A 33 -2.00 -1.96 2.51
CA ARG A 33 -2.26 -2.40 1.13
C ARG A 33 -0.98 -2.87 0.44
N ARG A 34 0.12 -2.13 0.59
CA ARG A 34 1.39 -2.47 -0.05
C ARG A 34 2.00 -3.76 0.52
N VAL A 35 1.99 -3.92 1.84
CA VAL A 35 2.51 -5.11 2.51
C VAL A 35 1.67 -6.34 2.16
N ALA A 36 0.34 -6.22 2.18
CA ALA A 36 -0.58 -7.30 1.81
C ALA A 36 -0.36 -7.76 0.36
N GLN A 37 -0.21 -6.81 -0.57
CA GLN A 37 0.15 -7.12 -1.96
C GLN A 37 1.49 -7.86 -2.06
N LEU A 38 2.53 -7.38 -1.37
CA LEU A 38 3.84 -8.05 -1.36
C LEU A 38 3.76 -9.45 -0.77
N ALA A 39 3.04 -9.65 0.34
CA ALA A 39 2.83 -10.96 0.92
C ALA A 39 2.17 -11.92 -0.08
N ALA A 40 1.14 -11.47 -0.80
CA ALA A 40 0.47 -12.26 -1.84
C ALA A 40 1.39 -12.60 -3.03
N GLU A 41 2.17 -11.64 -3.51
CA GLU A 41 3.15 -11.86 -4.59
C GLU A 41 4.23 -12.86 -4.16
N HIS A 42 4.75 -12.74 -2.93
CA HIS A 42 5.76 -13.63 -2.39
C HIS A 42 5.22 -15.05 -2.18
N ARG A 43 3.97 -15.22 -1.71
CA ARG A 43 3.29 -16.52 -1.68
C ARG A 43 3.14 -17.13 -3.06
N SER A 44 2.70 -16.33 -4.04
CA SER A 44 2.53 -16.75 -5.45
C SER A 44 3.84 -17.25 -6.06
N HIS A 45 4.98 -16.75 -5.59
CA HIS A 45 6.31 -17.14 -6.04
C HIS A 45 7.09 -18.04 -5.06
N ARG A 46 6.46 -18.51 -3.98
CA ARG A 46 7.08 -19.36 -2.95
C ARG A 46 8.39 -18.80 -2.38
N LEU A 47 8.40 -17.50 -2.12
CA LEU A 47 9.53 -16.84 -1.45
C LEU A 47 9.42 -17.00 0.07
N ASP A 48 10.56 -17.21 0.74
CA ASP A 48 10.63 -17.60 2.15
C ASP A 48 10.12 -16.50 3.12
N ASP A 49 10.23 -15.24 2.71
CA ASP A 49 9.82 -14.05 3.46
C ASP A 49 8.30 -13.76 3.38
N ALA A 50 7.53 -14.58 2.66
CA ALA A 50 6.08 -14.43 2.58
C ALA A 50 5.39 -14.46 3.95
N VAL A 51 5.90 -15.26 4.89
CA VAL A 51 5.37 -15.36 6.26
C VAL A 51 5.67 -14.09 7.05
N GLU A 52 6.88 -13.56 6.92
CA GLU A 52 7.32 -12.35 7.62
C GLU A 52 6.53 -11.12 7.14
N LEU A 53 6.27 -11.03 5.84
CA LEU A 53 5.40 -10.01 5.26
C LEU A 53 3.94 -10.13 5.75
N TYR A 54 3.43 -11.35 5.90
CA TYR A 54 2.09 -11.56 6.47
C TYR A 54 2.02 -11.13 7.94
N VAL A 55 3.04 -11.42 8.75
CA VAL A 55 3.12 -10.93 10.13
C VAL A 55 3.14 -9.40 10.16
N LEU A 56 3.95 -8.77 9.32
CA LEU A 56 4.00 -7.30 9.21
C LEU A 56 2.64 -6.70 8.81
N GLN A 57 1.90 -7.37 7.91
CA GLN A 57 0.53 -6.97 7.57
C GLN A 57 -0.37 -6.95 8.81
N LEU A 58 -0.35 -8.02 9.62
CA LEU A 58 -1.15 -8.12 10.85
C LEU A 58 -0.77 -7.06 11.89
N GLU A 59 0.52 -6.72 11.99
CA GLU A 59 0.98 -5.64 12.88
C GLU A 59 0.40 -4.28 12.46
N VAL A 60 0.40 -3.97 11.16
CA VAL A 60 -0.20 -2.72 10.64
C VAL A 60 -1.71 -2.70 10.84
N GLU A 61 -2.38 -3.83 10.63
CA GLU A 61 -3.81 -3.99 10.89
C GLU A 61 -4.17 -3.78 12.36
N THR A 62 -3.34 -4.30 13.27
CA THR A 62 -3.51 -4.08 14.71
C THR A 62 -3.41 -2.60 15.06
N VAL A 63 -2.41 -1.89 14.52
CA VAL A 63 -2.28 -0.44 14.72
C VAL A 63 -3.48 0.33 14.15
N LEU A 64 -4.01 -0.09 13.00
CA LEU A 64 -5.23 0.51 12.42
C LEU A 64 -6.46 0.27 13.30
N ALA A 65 -6.64 -0.95 13.82
CA ALA A 65 -7.75 -1.28 14.72
C ALA A 65 -7.67 -0.50 16.03
N ASP A 66 -6.47 -0.33 16.59
CA ASP A 66 -6.26 0.36 17.86
C ASP A 66 -6.40 1.90 17.74
N GLU A 67 -5.83 2.49 16.68
CA GLU A 67 -5.79 3.95 16.54
C GLU A 67 -6.94 4.53 15.70
N PHE A 68 -7.53 3.73 14.81
CA PHE A 68 -8.53 4.15 13.82
C PHE A 68 -9.63 3.09 13.61
N PRO A 69 -10.34 2.65 14.67
CA PRO A 69 -11.29 1.53 14.61
C PRO A 69 -12.38 1.73 13.54
N ASP A 70 -12.94 2.94 13.41
CA ASP A 70 -13.96 3.22 12.41
C ASP A 70 -13.45 2.99 10.97
N ALA A 71 -12.19 3.35 10.70
CA ALA A 71 -11.58 3.14 9.39
C ALA A 71 -11.22 1.67 9.16
N PHE A 72 -10.77 0.98 10.20
CA PHE A 72 -10.53 -0.46 10.16
C PHE A 72 -11.82 -1.21 9.79
N ASP A 73 -12.91 -0.98 10.53
CA ASP A 73 -14.19 -1.65 10.29
C ASP A 73 -14.77 -1.35 8.90
N THR A 74 -14.55 -0.13 8.40
CA THR A 74 -14.99 0.28 7.06
C THR A 74 -14.27 -0.50 5.95
N HIS A 75 -12.96 -0.77 6.12
CA HIS A 75 -12.13 -1.32 5.04
C HIS A 75 -11.85 -2.82 5.17
N PHE A 76 -12.01 -3.40 6.36
CA PHE A 76 -11.59 -4.78 6.66
C PHE A 76 -12.22 -5.83 5.72
N ALA A 77 -13.49 -5.65 5.33
CA ALA A 77 -14.16 -6.55 4.41
C ALA A 77 -13.53 -6.53 3.00
N ASP A 78 -13.30 -5.34 2.46
CA ASP A 78 -12.75 -5.16 1.11
C ASP A 78 -11.32 -5.71 0.97
N TRP A 79 -10.56 -5.63 2.06
CA TRP A 79 -9.17 -6.06 2.11
C TRP A 79 -8.96 -7.54 1.80
N ALA A 80 -9.86 -8.41 2.25
CA ALA A 80 -9.76 -9.85 1.97
C ALA A 80 -9.92 -10.13 0.46
N ASP A 81 -10.83 -9.42 -0.20
CA ASP A 81 -11.05 -9.53 -1.65
C ASP A 81 -9.86 -8.96 -2.43
N GLU A 82 -9.29 -7.83 -1.99
CA GLU A 82 -8.10 -7.24 -2.60
C GLU A 82 -6.89 -8.18 -2.54
N GLU A 83 -6.69 -8.87 -1.41
CA GLU A 83 -5.60 -9.84 -1.24
C GLU A 83 -5.78 -11.08 -2.10
N ALA A 84 -6.99 -11.64 -2.11
CA ALA A 84 -7.30 -12.78 -2.96
C ALA A 84 -7.09 -12.46 -4.45
N ALA A 85 -7.40 -11.23 -4.88
CA ALA A 85 -7.16 -10.77 -6.24
C ALA A 85 -5.68 -10.53 -6.58
N ALA A 86 -4.83 -10.27 -5.58
CA ALA A 86 -3.39 -10.11 -5.77
C ALA A 86 -2.64 -11.44 -5.89
N GLU A 87 -3.17 -12.50 -5.29
CA GLU A 87 -2.58 -13.84 -5.33
C GLU A 87 -2.85 -14.53 -6.67
N HIS A 88 -1.85 -15.26 -7.18
CA HIS A 88 -1.98 -16.03 -8.41
C HIS A 88 -1.23 -17.36 -8.32
N HIS A 89 -1.62 -18.30 -9.19
CA HIS A 89 -0.93 -19.58 -9.28
C HIS A 89 0.55 -19.37 -9.67
N PRO A 90 1.52 -20.13 -9.12
CA PRO A 90 2.95 -19.97 -9.45
C PRO A 90 3.29 -20.18 -10.93
N GLU A 91 2.44 -20.92 -11.66
CA GLU A 91 2.60 -21.16 -13.11
C GLU A 91 1.88 -20.11 -13.97
N ALA A 92 1.08 -19.24 -13.37
CA ALA A 92 0.40 -18.14 -14.05
C ALA A 92 1.20 -16.84 -13.90
N THR A 93 1.23 -16.04 -14.95
CA THR A 93 1.77 -14.67 -14.89
C THR A 93 0.65 -13.68 -14.63
N SER A 94 0.87 -12.76 -13.69
CA SER A 94 -0.04 -11.64 -13.46
C SER A 94 0.60 -10.32 -13.91
N PRO A 95 -0.09 -9.48 -14.70
CA PRO A 95 0.44 -8.16 -15.09
C PRO A 95 0.47 -7.15 -13.95
N THR A 96 -0.20 -7.44 -12.83
CA THR A 96 -0.23 -6.59 -11.63
C THR A 96 0.75 -7.04 -10.55
N CYS A 97 1.42 -8.18 -10.75
CA CYS A 97 2.44 -8.70 -9.83
C CYS A 97 3.82 -8.09 -10.17
N SER A 98 4.43 -7.40 -9.21
CA SER A 98 5.71 -6.72 -9.42
C SER A 98 6.87 -7.69 -9.66
N ILE A 99 6.81 -8.90 -9.09
CA ILE A 99 7.78 -9.98 -9.35
C ILE A 99 7.65 -10.49 -10.79
N CYS A 100 6.44 -10.75 -11.27
CA CYS A 100 6.19 -11.14 -12.67
C CYS A 100 6.70 -10.08 -13.65
N GLU A 101 6.43 -8.80 -13.37
CA GLU A 101 6.91 -7.67 -14.17
C GLU A 101 8.46 -7.62 -14.19
N ALA A 102 9.12 -7.81 -13.05
CA ALA A 102 10.57 -7.85 -12.96
C ALA A 102 11.18 -9.02 -13.74
N ILE A 103 10.59 -10.22 -13.65
CA ILE A 103 10.99 -11.39 -14.42
C ILE A 103 10.86 -11.12 -15.92
N ALA A 104 9.75 -10.53 -16.36
CA ALA A 104 9.53 -10.20 -17.77
C ALA A 104 10.56 -9.19 -18.30
N LYS A 105 10.89 -8.16 -17.52
CA LYS A 105 11.92 -7.17 -17.86
C LYS A 105 13.30 -7.80 -17.97
N ASN A 106 13.68 -8.67 -17.04
CA ASN A 106 14.99 -9.33 -17.07
C ASN A 106 15.12 -10.33 -18.24
N ARG A 107 14.05 -11.07 -18.55
CA ARG A 107 14.04 -11.97 -19.72
C ARG A 107 14.12 -11.21 -21.05
N GLY A 108 13.55 -10.01 -21.12
CA GLY A 108 13.63 -9.13 -22.30
C GLY A 108 14.99 -8.44 -22.48
N GLY A 109 15.82 -8.36 -21.43
CA GLY A 109 17.15 -7.74 -21.45
C GLY A 109 18.28 -8.67 -21.93
N ASP A 110 18.10 -9.99 -21.87
CA ASP A 110 19.14 -11.01 -22.14
C ASP A 110 19.25 -11.44 -23.62
N HIS A 111 18.64 -10.72 -24.57
CA HIS A 111 18.80 -10.97 -26.02
C HIS A 111 19.78 -9.99 -26.69
N SER A 112 20.87 -9.63 -26.02
CA SER A 112 22.04 -9.08 -26.71
C SER A 112 22.92 -10.25 -27.16
N PRO A 113 23.06 -10.52 -28.48
CA PRO A 113 23.82 -11.66 -28.95
C PRO A 113 25.31 -11.39 -28.72
N HIS A 114 25.86 -11.91 -27.63
CA HIS A 114 27.29 -12.19 -27.57
C HIS A 114 27.57 -13.50 -28.31
N ALA A 115 27.78 -13.36 -29.61
CA ALA A 115 28.51 -14.28 -30.49
C ALA A 115 28.98 -13.41 -31.68
N ALA A 116 30.17 -13.51 -32.24
CA ALA A 116 31.41 -14.23 -31.99
C ALA A 116 32.42 -13.59 -32.96
#